data_AF-A0A1I1CG09-F1
#
_entry.id   AF-A0A1I1CG09-F1
#
_cell.length_a   1.000
_cell.length_b   1.000
_cell.length_c   1.000
_cell.angle_alpha   90.00
_cell.angle_beta   90.00
_cell.angle_gamma   90.00
#
_symmetry.space_group_name_H-M   'P 1'
#
loop_
_entity.id
_entity.type
_entity.pdbx_description
1 polymer ?
#
loop_
_entity_poly.entity_id
_entity_poly.type
_entity_poly.pdbx_seq_one_letter_code
_entity_poly.pdbx_strand_id
1 'polypeptide(L)'
;MQAKKNSLLENEGKVKGWIIAISVIIPVAVAVLIFMPAKLDLGADWVYFLPHLNAVMNTAATLALIAGFLFIKNGNIPYHRASMTVAFGLGAIFLVSYVIYHAAAESTSFGGEGMVRSFYYFFLLTHIVLAAVALFPILFAYYYGYTDQRVKHRKVVKFAFPIWLYVTVTGVIVYLMISPYYVH
;
A
#
# COMPACT_ATOMS: atom_id res chain seq x y z
N MET A 1 3.56 23.41 -32.15
CA MET A 1 3.00 22.20 -31.50
C MET A 1 2.12 22.65 -30.35
N GLN A 2 0.81 22.46 -30.45
CA GLN A 2 -0.14 22.78 -29.40
C GLN A 2 0.15 21.87 -28.21
N ALA A 3 0.53 22.43 -27.06
CA ALA A 3 0.74 21.65 -25.85
C ALA A 3 -0.57 20.91 -25.55
N LYS A 4 -0.54 19.57 -25.63
CA LYS A 4 -1.70 18.71 -25.33
C LYS A 4 -2.14 19.05 -23.90
N LYS A 5 -3.28 19.73 -23.80
CA LYS A 5 -3.80 20.24 -22.52
C LYS A 5 -4.05 19.04 -21.61
N ASN A 6 -3.40 19.02 -20.45
CA ASN A 6 -3.48 17.90 -19.52
C ASN A 6 -4.85 17.99 -18.80
N SER A 7 -5.80 17.15 -19.19
CA SER A 7 -7.17 17.15 -18.66
C SER A 7 -7.25 16.98 -17.14
N LEU A 8 -6.24 16.34 -16.52
CA LEU A 8 -6.11 16.21 -15.07
C LEU A 8 -5.76 17.54 -14.39
N LEU A 9 -5.05 18.44 -15.07
CA LEU A 9 -4.74 19.77 -14.56
C LEU A 9 -5.94 20.71 -14.72
N GLU A 10 -6.70 20.58 -15.81
CA GLU A 10 -7.95 21.35 -15.99
C GLU A 10 -8.99 21.04 -14.91
N ASN A 11 -9.01 19.79 -14.46
CA ASN A 11 -9.92 19.30 -13.42
C ASN A 11 -9.22 19.11 -12.07
N GLU A 12 -8.13 19.84 -11.78
CA GLU A 12 -7.30 19.61 -10.58
C GLU A 12 -8.13 19.58 -9.29
N GLY A 13 -9.12 20.47 -9.12
CA GLY A 13 -10.01 20.46 -7.95
C GLY A 13 -10.80 19.16 -7.79
N LYS A 14 -11.38 18.65 -8.89
CA LYS A 14 -12.11 17.37 -8.89
C LYS A 14 -11.18 16.20 -8.62
N VAL A 15 -9.99 16.16 -9.24
CA VAL A 15 -9.00 15.10 -9.03
C VAL A 15 -8.55 15.05 -7.57
N LYS A 16 -8.27 16.20 -6.96
CA LYS A 16 -7.94 16.28 -5.53
C LYS A 16 -9.07 15.80 -4.64
N GLY A 17 -10.32 16.16 -4.96
CA GLY A 17 -11.50 15.68 -4.26
C GLY A 17 -11.59 14.15 -4.28
N TRP A 18 -11.36 13.53 -5.44
CA TRP A 18 -11.30 12.06 -5.56
C TRP A 18 -10.15 11.45 -4.77
N ILE A 19 -8.94 12.03 -4.83
CA ILE A 19 -7.80 11.55 -4.03
C ILE A 19 -8.14 11.53 -2.55
N ILE A 20 -8.74 12.62 -2.03
CA ILE A 20 -9.14 12.72 -0.63
C ILE A 20 -10.20 11.67 -0.29
N ALA A 21 -11.25 11.57 -1.11
CA ALA A 21 -12.34 10.62 -0.91
C ALA A 21 -11.83 9.18 -0.86
N ILE A 22 -11.02 8.78 -1.85
CA ILE A 22 -10.41 7.45 -1.95
C ILE A 22 -9.50 7.17 -0.73
N SER A 23 -8.73 8.16 -0.30
CA SER A 23 -7.81 8.05 0.85
C SER A 23 -8.53 7.83 2.19
N VAL A 24 -9.82 8.17 2.28
CA VAL A 24 -10.66 7.96 3.48
C VAL A 24 -11.51 6.71 3.33
N ILE A 25 -12.16 6.52 2.18
CA ILE A 25 -13.08 5.41 1.93
C ILE A 25 -12.36 4.06 2.03
N ILE A 26 -11.17 3.93 1.45
CA ILE A 26 -10.46 2.65 1.42
C ILE A 26 -10.08 2.16 2.83
N PRO A 27 -9.39 2.95 3.69
CA PRO A 27 -9.09 2.52 5.05
C PRO A 27 -10.34 2.20 5.87
N VAL A 28 -11.42 2.98 5.69
CA VAL A 28 -12.71 2.72 6.38
C VAL A 28 -13.32 1.40 5.91
N ALA A 29 -13.37 1.15 4.60
CA ALA A 29 -13.89 -0.10 4.06
C ALA A 29 -13.08 -1.31 4.54
N VAL A 30 -11.75 -1.20 4.55
CA VAL A 30 -10.85 -2.22 5.12
C VAL A 30 -11.16 -2.47 6.59
N ALA A 31 -11.29 -1.42 7.41
CA ALA A 31 -11.63 -1.57 8.82
C ALA A 31 -12.97 -2.30 9.00
N VAL A 32 -14.00 -1.92 8.24
CA VAL A 32 -15.30 -2.60 8.28
C VAL A 32 -15.16 -4.08 7.96
N LEU A 33 -14.42 -4.46 6.91
CA LEU A 33 -14.25 -5.86 6.51
C LEU A 33 -13.49 -6.69 7.57
N ILE A 34 -12.49 -6.10 8.23
CA ILE A 34 -11.74 -6.75 9.31
C ILE A 34 -12.68 -7.07 10.48
N PHE A 35 -13.52 -6.12 10.90
CA PHE A 35 -14.43 -6.27 12.04
C PHE A 35 -15.79 -6.88 11.69
N MET A 36 -16.02 -7.24 10.43
CA MET A 36 -17.28 -7.85 9.99
C MET A 36 -17.44 -9.25 10.62
N PRO A 37 -18.55 -9.50 11.35
CA PRO A 37 -18.72 -10.73 12.13
C PRO A 37 -18.97 -11.98 11.27
N ALA A 38 -19.56 -11.81 10.08
CA ALA A 38 -19.78 -12.89 9.12
C ALA A 38 -18.90 -12.65 7.90
N LYS A 39 -18.13 -13.67 7.50
CA LYS A 39 -17.34 -13.63 6.26
C LYS A 39 -18.21 -14.01 5.06
N LEU A 40 -17.86 -13.45 3.91
CA LEU A 40 -18.51 -13.79 2.65
C LEU A 40 -18.05 -15.19 2.23
N ASP A 41 -19.01 -16.07 1.98
CA ASP A 41 -18.72 -17.36 1.39
C ASP A 41 -18.45 -17.18 -0.12
N LEU A 42 -17.16 -17.09 -0.46
CA LEU A 42 -16.69 -17.11 -1.85
C LEU A 42 -16.43 -18.55 -2.34
N GLY A 43 -16.78 -19.56 -1.54
CA GLY A 43 -16.79 -20.98 -1.90
C GLY A 43 -15.41 -21.57 -2.22
N ALA A 44 -14.32 -20.98 -1.73
CA ALA A 44 -13.01 -21.37 -2.24
C ALA A 44 -11.81 -21.11 -1.32
N ASP A 45 -11.05 -22.17 -1.07
CA ASP A 45 -9.84 -22.17 -0.22
C ASP A 45 -8.69 -21.32 -0.78
N TRP A 46 -8.74 -20.91 -2.06
CA TRP A 46 -7.70 -20.08 -2.66
C TRP A 46 -7.51 -18.74 -1.94
N VAL A 47 -8.52 -18.27 -1.19
CA VAL A 47 -8.41 -17.04 -0.41
C VAL A 47 -7.30 -17.12 0.65
N TYR A 48 -6.97 -18.32 1.16
CA TYR A 48 -5.90 -18.53 2.13
C TYR A 48 -4.49 -18.38 1.53
N PHE A 49 -4.35 -18.40 0.20
CA PHE A 49 -3.09 -18.06 -0.48
C PHE A 49 -2.85 -16.53 -0.55
N LEU A 50 -3.90 -15.71 -0.41
CA LEU A 50 -3.80 -14.26 -0.62
C LEU A 50 -2.85 -13.54 0.35
N PRO A 51 -2.71 -13.91 1.64
CA PRO A 51 -1.68 -13.34 2.49
C PRO A 51 -0.26 -13.57 1.96
N HIS A 52 0.02 -14.73 1.35
CA HIS A 52 1.31 -14.99 0.70
C HIS A 52 1.51 -14.10 -0.53
N LEU A 53 0.51 -14.02 -1.40
CA LEU A 53 0.53 -13.12 -2.56
C LEU A 53 0.77 -11.67 -2.12
N ASN A 54 0.10 -11.23 -1.06
CA ASN A 54 0.24 -9.89 -0.47
C ASN A 54 1.67 -9.62 0.00
N ALA A 55 2.32 -10.59 0.64
CA ALA A 55 3.72 -10.48 1.06
C ALA A 55 4.69 -10.41 -0.14
N VAL A 56 4.43 -11.18 -1.21
CA VAL A 56 5.21 -11.10 -2.46
C VAL A 56 5.05 -9.73 -3.11
N MET A 57 3.83 -9.19 -3.19
CA MET A 57 3.55 -7.86 -3.75
C MET A 57 4.27 -6.76 -2.95
N ASN A 58 4.22 -6.83 -1.62
CA ASN A 58 4.92 -5.88 -0.75
C ASN A 58 6.45 -5.99 -0.87
N THR A 59 6.98 -7.19 -1.05
CA THR A 59 8.41 -7.40 -1.32
C THR A 59 8.80 -6.75 -2.64
N ALA A 60 8.06 -7.02 -3.71
CA ALA A 60 8.30 -6.42 -5.02
C ALA A 60 8.15 -4.88 -4.99
N ALA A 61 7.15 -4.36 -4.26
CA ALA A 61 6.95 -2.93 -4.08
C ALA A 61 8.12 -2.30 -3.31
N THR A 62 8.61 -2.93 -2.25
CA THR A 62 9.80 -2.50 -1.49
C THR A 62 11.01 -2.37 -2.41
N LEU A 63 11.28 -3.39 -3.23
CA LEU A 63 12.39 -3.36 -4.19
C LEU A 63 12.21 -2.25 -5.24
N ALA A 64 11.00 -2.07 -5.77
CA ALA A 64 10.70 -1.00 -6.71
C ALA A 64 10.87 0.39 -6.08
N LEU A 65 10.48 0.59 -4.83
CA LEU A 65 10.67 1.85 -4.09
C LEU A 65 12.15 2.15 -3.88
N ILE A 66 12.94 1.16 -3.46
CA ILE A 66 14.39 1.30 -3.29
C ILE A 66 15.05 1.64 -4.63
N ALA A 67 14.74 0.90 -5.70
CA ALA A 67 15.26 1.17 -7.03
C ALA A 67 14.88 2.57 -7.50
N GLY A 68 13.61 2.97 -7.33
CA GLY A 68 13.13 4.30 -7.68
C GLY A 68 13.84 5.43 -6.91
N PHE A 69 14.20 5.20 -5.65
CA PHE A 69 15.00 6.13 -4.86
C PHE A 69 16.45 6.23 -5.38
N LEU A 70 17.07 5.11 -5.72
CA LEU A 70 18.42 5.10 -6.30
C LEU A 70 18.46 5.81 -7.66
N PHE A 71 17.45 5.58 -8.51
CA PHE A 71 17.35 6.25 -9.82
C PHE A 71 17.23 7.77 -9.68
N ILE A 72 16.39 8.28 -8.77
CA ILE A 72 16.26 9.73 -8.60
C ILE A 72 17.51 10.36 -7.97
N LYS A 73 18.20 9.64 -7.07
CA LYS A 73 19.48 10.07 -6.51
C LYS A 73 20.56 10.23 -7.61
N ASN A 74 20.52 9.37 -8.62
CA ASN A 74 21.40 9.42 -9.78
C ASN A 74 20.89 10.33 -10.90
N GLY A 75 19.82 11.12 -10.68
CA GLY A 75 19.25 12.02 -11.67
C GLY A 75 18.45 11.34 -12.79
N ASN A 76 18.25 10.02 -12.71
CA ASN A 76 17.63 9.24 -13.77
C ASN A 76 16.09 9.20 -13.65
N ILE A 77 15.45 10.30 -14.06
CA ILE A 77 14.01 10.53 -13.91
C ILE A 77 13.13 9.48 -14.62
N PRO A 78 13.42 9.04 -15.87
CA PRO A 78 12.59 8.04 -16.54
C PRO A 78 12.47 6.72 -15.75
N TYR A 79 13.59 6.20 -15.25
CA TYR A 79 13.58 4.95 -14.47
C TYR A 79 12.96 5.15 -13.08
N HIS A 80 13.16 6.31 -12.44
CA HIS A 80 12.43 6.65 -11.23
C HIS A 80 10.91 6.59 -11.45
N ARG A 81 10.40 7.22 -12.53
CA ARG A 81 8.97 7.22 -12.86
C ARG A 81 8.45 5.80 -13.12
N ALA A 82 9.21 4.98 -13.84
CA ALA A 82 8.87 3.59 -14.10
C ALA A 82 8.77 2.79 -12.79
N SER A 83 9.79 2.87 -11.94
CA SER A 83 9.81 2.20 -10.63
C SER A 83 8.67 2.64 -9.71
N MET A 84 8.39 3.93 -9.61
CA MET A 84 7.28 4.44 -8.81
C MET A 84 5.91 3.99 -9.36
N THR A 85 5.78 3.86 -10.68
CA THR A 85 4.54 3.36 -11.31
C THR A 85 4.36 1.86 -11.06
N VAL A 86 5.44 1.07 -11.12
CA VAL A 86 5.41 -0.35 -10.74
C VAL A 86 5.02 -0.50 -9.27
N ALA A 87 5.66 0.23 -8.35
CA ALA A 87 5.31 0.19 -6.93
C ALA A 87 3.84 0.57 -6.68
N PHE A 88 3.35 1.60 -7.35
CA PHE A 88 1.95 2.04 -7.26
C PHE A 88 0.98 0.96 -7.76
N GLY A 89 1.27 0.34 -8.91
CA GLY A 89 0.48 -0.76 -9.47
C GLY A 89 0.45 -2.00 -8.58
N LEU A 90 1.60 -2.40 -8.04
CA LEU A 90 1.70 -3.49 -7.06
C LEU A 90 0.88 -3.20 -5.80
N GLY A 91 0.91 -1.96 -5.31
CA GLY A 91 0.09 -1.52 -4.17
C GLY A 91 -1.42 -1.61 -4.45
N ALA A 92 -1.85 -1.29 -5.68
CA ALA A 92 -3.25 -1.43 -6.08
C ALA A 92 -3.68 -2.91 -6.13
N ILE A 93 -2.84 -3.79 -6.71
CA ILE A 93 -3.10 -5.24 -6.74
C ILE A 93 -3.13 -5.82 -5.32
N PHE A 94 -2.17 -5.43 -4.48
CA PHE A 94 -2.14 -5.79 -3.06
C PHE A 94 -3.45 -5.40 -2.37
N LEU A 95 -3.94 -4.17 -2.57
CA LEU A 95 -5.14 -3.71 -1.88
C LEU A 95 -6.37 -4.52 -2.28
N VAL A 96 -6.54 -4.84 -3.56
CA VAL A 96 -7.64 -5.69 -4.04
C VAL A 96 -7.56 -7.08 -3.40
N SER A 97 -6.39 -7.71 -3.46
CA SER A 97 -6.14 -9.03 -2.85
C SER A 97 -6.40 -9.00 -1.33
N TYR A 98 -5.94 -7.97 -0.63
CA TYR A 98 -6.14 -7.78 0.80
C TYR A 98 -7.61 -7.61 1.19
N VAL A 99 -8.37 -6.82 0.42
CA VAL A 99 -9.81 -6.65 0.61
C VAL A 99 -10.55 -7.97 0.43
N ILE A 100 -10.21 -8.75 -0.61
CA ILE A 100 -10.82 -10.06 -0.85
C ILE A 100 -10.54 -11.01 0.32
N TYR A 101 -9.29 -11.09 0.77
CA TYR A 101 -8.91 -11.93 1.92
C TYR A 101 -9.74 -11.57 3.16
N HIS A 102 -9.78 -10.29 3.55
CA HIS A 102 -10.50 -9.90 4.77
C HIS A 102 -12.03 -9.96 4.66
N ALA A 103 -12.57 -9.94 3.44
CA ALA A 103 -14.00 -10.14 3.22
C ALA A 103 -14.42 -11.61 3.38
N ALA A 104 -13.54 -12.57 3.06
CA ALA A 104 -13.91 -13.99 2.90
C ALA A 104 -13.21 -14.96 3.86
N ALA A 105 -12.01 -14.65 4.33
CA ALA A 105 -11.23 -15.54 5.19
C ALA A 105 -11.36 -15.18 6.67
N GLU A 106 -11.30 -16.19 7.52
CA GLU A 106 -11.18 -16.01 8.97
C GLU A 106 -9.84 -15.42 9.34
N SER A 107 -9.81 -14.66 10.45
CA SER A 107 -8.59 -13.99 10.91
C SER A 107 -7.71 -14.97 11.67
N THR A 108 -6.45 -15.08 11.24
CA THR A 108 -5.43 -15.85 11.97
C THR A 108 -4.97 -15.08 13.20
N SER A 109 -4.91 -15.77 14.35
CA SER A 109 -4.32 -15.22 15.58
C SER A 109 -2.85 -15.60 15.70
N PHE A 110 -2.03 -14.65 16.13
CA PHE A 110 -0.61 -14.90 16.37
C PHE A 110 -0.41 -15.73 17.66
N GLY A 111 0.13 -16.94 17.53
CA GLY A 111 0.30 -17.90 18.63
C GLY A 111 1.66 -17.87 19.35
N GLY A 112 2.54 -16.90 19.03
CA GLY A 112 3.86 -16.80 19.66
C GLY A 112 3.81 -16.25 21.09
N GLU A 113 4.77 -16.64 21.93
CA GLU A 113 4.85 -16.25 23.35
C GLU A 113 6.13 -15.47 23.69
N GLY A 114 6.11 -14.73 24.80
CA GLY A 114 7.29 -13.97 25.28
C GLY A 114 7.64 -12.76 24.40
N MET A 115 8.93 -12.51 24.19
CA MET A 115 9.40 -11.31 23.48
C MET A 115 8.94 -11.24 22.02
N VAL A 116 8.85 -12.37 21.31
CA VAL A 116 8.44 -12.38 19.90
C VAL A 116 7.01 -11.85 19.71
N ARG A 117 6.13 -12.09 20.69
CA ARG A 117 4.77 -11.56 20.72
C ARG A 117 4.75 -10.04 20.79
N SER A 118 5.60 -9.46 21.63
CA SER A 118 5.70 -8.01 21.77
C SER A 118 6.19 -7.35 20.47
N PHE A 119 7.20 -7.94 19.83
CA PHE A 119 7.67 -7.47 18.52
C PHE A 119 6.58 -7.59 17.44
N TYR A 120 5.87 -8.71 17.40
CA TYR A 120 4.78 -8.92 16.44
C TYR A 120 3.71 -7.83 16.57
N TYR A 121 3.18 -7.61 17.77
CA TYR A 121 2.12 -6.62 17.98
C TYR A 121 2.63 -5.18 17.81
N PHE A 122 3.88 -4.90 18.13
CA PHE A 122 4.50 -3.60 17.82
C PHE A 122 4.49 -3.34 16.32
N PHE A 123 5.06 -4.25 15.51
CA PHE A 123 5.10 -4.11 14.06
C PHE A 123 3.70 -4.11 13.44
N LEU A 124 2.80 -4.96 13.92
CA LEU A 124 1.42 -5.01 13.43
C LEU A 124 0.70 -3.69 13.69
N LEU A 125 0.77 -3.17 14.91
CA LEU A 125 0.08 -1.93 15.27
C LEU A 125 0.62 -0.75 14.47
N THR A 126 1.95 -0.57 14.44
CA THR A 126 2.55 0.53 13.69
C THR A 126 2.30 0.40 12.19
N HIS A 127 2.33 -0.83 11.65
CA HIS A 127 1.99 -1.10 10.25
C HIS A 127 0.56 -0.68 9.94
N ILE A 128 -0.44 -1.11 10.72
CA ILE A 128 -1.85 -0.79 10.48
C ILE A 128 -2.08 0.72 10.52
N VAL A 129 -1.56 1.40 11.55
CA VAL A 129 -1.73 2.85 11.71
C VAL A 129 -1.09 3.60 10.54
N LEU A 130 0.15 3.23 10.18
CA LEU A 130 0.85 3.90 9.08
C LEU A 130 0.23 3.56 7.73
N ALA A 131 -0.25 2.34 7.50
CA ALA A 131 -0.91 1.94 6.27
C ALA A 131 -2.22 2.71 6.05
N ALA A 132 -3.00 2.92 7.12
CA ALA A 132 -4.24 3.70 7.06
C ALA A 132 -4.00 5.15 6.62
N VAL A 133 -2.90 5.77 7.06
CA VAL A 133 -2.56 7.16 6.69
C VAL A 133 -1.73 7.25 5.41
N ALA A 134 -1.08 6.16 4.96
CA ALA A 134 -0.13 6.16 3.85
C ALA A 134 -0.77 6.53 2.51
N LEU A 135 -2.03 6.14 2.29
CA LEU A 135 -2.68 6.28 1.00
C LEU A 135 -2.81 7.75 0.55
N PHE A 136 -3.07 8.65 1.50
CA PHE A 136 -3.20 10.09 1.24
C PHE A 136 -1.93 10.71 0.60
N PRO A 137 -0.75 10.71 1.27
CA PRO A 137 0.45 11.28 0.68
C PRO A 137 0.95 10.50 -0.53
N ILE A 138 0.71 9.19 -0.63
CA ILE A 138 1.10 8.39 -1.81
C ILE A 138 0.34 8.83 -3.06
N LEU A 139 -0.99 8.96 -2.99
CA LEU A 139 -1.81 9.38 -4.13
C LEU A 139 -1.46 10.80 -4.58
N PHE A 140 -1.25 11.72 -3.65
CA PHE A 140 -0.79 13.08 -3.99
C PHE A 140 0.61 13.08 -4.60
N ALA A 141 1.55 12.30 -4.06
CA ALA A 141 2.90 12.19 -4.61
C ALA A 141 2.86 11.65 -6.05
N TYR A 142 2.05 10.62 -6.31
CA TYR A 142 1.87 10.05 -7.64
C TYR A 142 1.22 11.05 -8.61
N TYR A 143 0.12 11.71 -8.20
CA TYR A 143 -0.54 12.75 -9.00
C TYR A 143 0.42 13.89 -9.40
N TYR A 144 1.17 14.42 -8.44
CA TYR A 144 2.14 15.48 -8.71
C TYR A 144 3.31 15.01 -9.57
N GLY A 145 3.75 13.75 -9.41
CA GLY A 145 4.78 13.16 -10.27
C GLY A 145 4.30 12.97 -11.70
N TYR A 146 3.06 12.50 -11.88
CA TYR A 146 2.42 12.25 -13.16
C TYR A 146 2.11 13.54 -13.94
N THR A 147 1.72 14.61 -13.23
CA THR A 147 1.44 15.93 -13.80
C THR A 147 2.66 16.86 -13.87
N ASP A 148 3.87 16.33 -13.62
CA ASP A 148 5.16 17.03 -13.57
C ASP A 148 5.22 18.26 -12.65
N GLN A 149 4.42 18.26 -11.57
CA GLN A 149 4.40 19.31 -10.54
C GLN A 149 5.52 19.11 -9.50
N ARG A 150 6.77 19.20 -9.94
CA ARG A 150 7.97 18.79 -9.17
C ARG A 150 8.13 19.43 -7.79
N VAL A 151 7.77 20.70 -7.64
CA VAL A 151 7.85 21.41 -6.35
C VAL A 151 6.87 20.80 -5.34
N LYS A 152 5.63 20.56 -5.75
CA LYS A 152 4.60 19.92 -4.91
C LYS A 152 4.96 18.47 -4.62
N HIS A 153 5.40 17.72 -5.65
CA HIS A 153 5.87 16.34 -5.51
C HIS A 153 6.98 16.24 -4.45
N ARG A 154 8.04 17.06 -4.53
CA ARG A 154 9.14 17.07 -3.55
C ARG A 154 8.72 17.39 -2.12
N LYS A 155 7.66 18.17 -1.91
CA LYS A 155 7.13 18.45 -0.58
C LYS A 155 6.42 17.22 0.01
N VAL A 156 5.59 16.55 -0.79
CA VAL A 156 4.80 15.40 -0.33
C VAL A 156 5.64 14.14 -0.16
N VAL A 157 6.58 13.86 -1.08
CA VAL A 157 7.39 12.62 -1.04
C VAL A 157 8.30 12.52 0.19
N LYS A 158 8.65 13.63 0.84
CA LYS A 158 9.38 13.62 2.11
C LYS A 158 8.64 12.83 3.21
N PHE A 159 7.32 12.82 3.14
CA PHE A 159 6.45 12.05 4.03
C PHE A 159 5.98 10.75 3.37
N ALA A 160 5.55 10.82 2.11
CA ALA A 160 5.01 9.66 1.40
C ALA A 160 6.03 8.51 1.31
N PHE A 161 7.28 8.81 0.95
CA PHE A 161 8.27 7.77 0.66
C PHE A 161 8.69 6.97 1.91
N PRO A 162 9.07 7.59 3.05
CA PRO A 162 9.42 6.83 4.25
C PRO A 162 8.25 5.99 4.79
N ILE A 163 7.03 6.55 4.79
CA ILE A 163 5.84 5.82 5.23
C ILE A 163 5.58 4.63 4.30
N TRP A 164 5.61 4.86 2.99
CA TRP A 164 5.33 3.81 2.01
C TRP A 164 6.35 2.67 2.10
N LEU A 165 7.64 3.00 2.19
CA LEU A 165 8.69 2.00 2.36
C LEU A 165 8.54 1.25 3.68
N TYR A 166 8.21 1.95 4.77
CA TYR A 166 7.98 1.31 6.06
C TYR A 166 6.83 0.30 6.00
N VAL A 167 5.68 0.67 5.44
CA VAL A 167 4.51 -0.22 5.41
C VAL A 167 4.74 -1.41 4.49
N THR A 168 5.42 -1.26 3.35
CA THR A 168 5.73 -2.41 2.48
C THR A 168 6.70 -3.38 3.16
N VAL A 169 7.74 -2.87 3.84
CA VAL A 169 8.69 -3.73 4.58
C VAL A 169 8.02 -4.42 5.76
N THR A 170 7.32 -3.66 6.60
CA THR A 170 6.67 -4.22 7.80
C THR A 170 5.54 -5.18 7.47
N GLY A 171 4.85 -5.00 6.34
CA GLY A 171 3.85 -5.97 5.87
C GLY A 171 4.46 -7.35 5.61
N VAL A 172 5.67 -7.40 5.05
CA VAL A 172 6.41 -8.66 4.87
C VAL A 172 6.85 -9.25 6.20
N ILE A 173 7.38 -8.41 7.11
CA ILE A 173 7.80 -8.86 8.44
C ILE A 173 6.63 -9.47 9.22
N VAL A 174 5.51 -8.77 9.29
CA VAL A 174 4.29 -9.24 9.96
C VAL A 174 3.81 -10.55 9.36
N TYR A 175 3.80 -10.66 8.02
CA TYR A 175 3.45 -11.90 7.33
C TYR A 175 4.38 -13.06 7.71
N LEU A 176 5.70 -12.88 7.66
CA LEU A 176 6.67 -13.94 7.99
C LEU A 176 6.57 -14.38 9.45
N MET A 177 6.24 -13.46 10.35
CA MET A 177 6.03 -13.79 11.76
C MET A 177 4.76 -14.61 11.96
N ILE A 178 3.64 -14.21 11.33
CA ILE A 178 2.36 -14.93 11.50
C ILE A 178 2.26 -16.19 10.62
N SER A 179 3.09 -16.34 9.59
CA SER A 179 2.95 -17.42 8.61
C SER A 179 2.89 -18.83 9.18
N PRO A 180 3.63 -19.19 10.25
CA PRO A 180 3.53 -20.53 10.85
C PRO A 180 2.19 -20.83 11.51
N TYR A 181 1.35 -19.82 11.74
CA TYR A 181 0.06 -19.94 12.43
C TYR A 181 -1.13 -19.99 11.47
N TYR A 182 -0.93 -19.94 10.15
CA TYR A 182 -2.00 -20.24 9.20
C TYR A 182 -2.33 -21.75 9.30
N VAL A 183 -3.61 -22.03 9.51
CA VAL A 183 -4.17 -23.39 9.63
C VAL A 183 -4.67 -23.95 8.29
N HIS A 184 -4.58 -23.15 7.22
CA HIS A 184 -5.00 -23.46 5.86
C HIS A 184 -3.88 -23.10 4.87
#